data_AF-A0A353FLZ5-F1
#
_entry.id   AF-A0A353FLZ5-F1
#
_cell.length_a   1.000
_cell.length_b   1.000
_cell.length_c   1.000
_cell.angle_alpha   90.00
_cell.angle_beta   90.00
_cell.angle_gamma   90.00
#
_symmetry.space_group_name_H-M   'P 1'
#
loop_
_entity.id
_entity.type
_entity.pdbx_description
1 polymer ?
#
loop_
_entity_poly.entity_id
_entity_poly.type
_entity_poly.pdbx_seq_one_letter_code
_entity_poly.pdbx_strand_id
1 'polypeptide(L)'
;MVYGDIDSFAVDLAAQANKFQPAVGLKALPLIPNLRLGLNIAACDGLPLVVIIDQESRTSQGRRLSLTASRIKWENLFSNLVSLSQIDSLYGQAHYVLLKDTKEIENLKDYRSDNFVYVLKPDSFGVTGRVVASFLDKESLSSVALGAAFDAARIPRKTLDDSRQHVRQGRRKGIAWESQEPRADGSARSTPPGERPHLQDQE
;
A
#
# COMPACT_ATOMS: atom_id res chain seq x y z
N MET A 1 -26.71 25.23 -9.41
CA MET A 1 -27.72 24.35 -10.02
C MET A 1 -28.97 24.50 -9.19
N VAL A 2 -30.07 24.95 -9.78
CA VAL A 2 -31.35 25.17 -9.08
C VAL A 2 -32.38 24.30 -9.79
N TYR A 3 -33.05 23.43 -9.05
CA TYR A 3 -34.03 22.48 -9.58
C TYR A 3 -35.44 23.04 -9.36
N GLY A 4 -36.30 22.90 -10.37
CA GLY A 4 -37.66 23.43 -10.33
C GLY A 4 -38.64 22.55 -9.57
N ASP A 5 -38.32 21.27 -9.42
CA ASP A 5 -39.18 20.25 -8.81
C ASP A 5 -38.34 19.04 -8.36
N ILE A 6 -38.96 18.13 -7.61
CA ILE A 6 -38.28 16.96 -7.02
C ILE A 6 -37.90 15.93 -8.10
N ASP A 7 -38.69 15.82 -9.17
CA ASP A 7 -38.46 14.83 -10.22
C ASP A 7 -37.26 15.24 -11.07
N SER A 8 -37.11 16.53 -11.40
CA SER A 8 -35.94 17.06 -12.09
C SER A 8 -34.65 16.91 -11.27
N PHE A 9 -34.73 17.08 -9.94
CA PHE A 9 -33.60 16.77 -9.05
C PHE A 9 -33.26 15.28 -9.05
N ALA A 10 -34.25 14.39 -8.94
CA ALA A 10 -34.05 12.94 -8.90
C ALA A 10 -33.45 12.42 -10.21
N VAL A 11 -33.89 12.95 -11.36
CA VAL A 11 -33.34 12.62 -12.68
C VAL A 11 -31.88 13.05 -12.80
N ASP A 12 -31.55 14.28 -12.39
CA ASP A 12 -30.16 14.75 -12.45
C ASP A 12 -29.25 14.01 -11.46
N LEU A 13 -29.74 13.67 -10.27
CA LEU A 13 -29.02 12.85 -9.31
C LEU A 13 -28.72 11.46 -9.88
N ALA A 14 -29.72 10.81 -10.50
CA ALA A 14 -29.54 9.51 -11.15
C ALA A 14 -28.59 9.60 -12.35
N ALA A 15 -28.70 10.64 -13.17
CA ALA A 15 -27.79 10.89 -14.29
C ALA A 15 -26.35 11.12 -13.82
N GLN A 16 -26.17 11.83 -12.71
CA GLN A 16 -24.86 12.09 -12.11
C GLN A 16 -24.28 10.83 -11.46
N ALA A 17 -25.09 10.04 -10.76
CA ALA A 17 -24.69 8.73 -10.24
C ALA A 17 -24.27 7.77 -11.37
N ASN A 18 -24.98 7.80 -12.50
CA ASN A 18 -24.65 6.97 -13.67
C ASN A 18 -23.29 7.30 -14.29
N LYS A 19 -22.81 8.56 -14.17
CA LYS A 19 -21.43 8.92 -14.58
C LYS A 19 -20.37 8.22 -13.74
N PHE A 20 -20.73 7.80 -12.53
CA PHE A 20 -19.87 7.08 -11.59
C PHE A 20 -20.26 5.62 -11.47
N GLN A 21 -21.14 5.10 -12.34
CA GLN A 21 -21.32 3.66 -12.44
C GLN A 21 -19.92 3.08 -12.72
N PRO A 22 -19.46 2.14 -11.88
CA PRO A 22 -18.15 1.54 -12.10
C PRO A 22 -18.19 0.91 -13.49
N ALA A 23 -17.35 1.42 -14.39
CA ALA A 23 -17.11 0.74 -15.65
C ALA A 23 -16.79 -0.70 -15.28
N VAL A 24 -17.59 -1.66 -15.78
CA VAL A 24 -17.33 -3.07 -15.53
C VAL A 24 -15.92 -3.34 -16.03
N GLY A 25 -15.00 -3.55 -15.08
CA GLY A 25 -13.62 -3.88 -15.38
C GLY A 25 -12.61 -2.80 -15.03
N LEU A 26 -12.13 -2.87 -13.79
CA LEU A 26 -10.70 -3.08 -13.60
C LEU A 26 -10.53 -4.30 -12.69
N LYS A 27 -10.34 -5.47 -13.29
CA LYS A 27 -9.72 -6.64 -12.65
C LYS A 27 -8.23 -6.33 -12.45
N ALA A 28 -7.93 -5.30 -11.69
CA ALA A 28 -6.57 -4.87 -11.42
C ALA A 28 -6.42 -4.63 -9.92
N LEU A 29 -5.21 -4.87 -9.42
CA LEU A 29 -4.86 -4.54 -8.05
C LEU A 29 -4.64 -3.01 -7.96
N PRO A 30 -4.99 -2.37 -6.82
CA PRO A 30 -4.63 -0.99 -6.57
C PRO A 30 -3.12 -0.91 -6.26
N LEU A 31 -2.31 -0.82 -7.31
CA LEU A 31 -0.85 -0.84 -7.20
C LEU A 31 -0.31 0.53 -6.74
N ILE A 32 0.50 0.51 -5.69
CA ILE A 32 1.28 1.65 -5.22
C ILE A 32 2.56 1.74 -6.06
N PRO A 33 3.02 2.95 -6.44
CA PRO A 33 4.10 3.13 -7.43
C PRO A 33 5.45 2.47 -7.11
N ASN A 34 5.83 2.34 -5.84
CA ASN A 34 7.12 1.78 -5.44
C ASN A 34 7.10 1.20 -4.02
N LEU A 35 8.10 0.37 -3.70
CA LEU A 35 8.19 -0.32 -2.41
C LEU A 35 8.28 0.65 -1.23
N ARG A 36 9.11 1.69 -1.34
CA ARG A 36 9.33 2.68 -0.27
C ARG A 36 7.99 3.32 0.14
N LEU A 37 7.22 3.83 -0.83
CA LEU A 37 5.91 4.42 -0.57
C LEU A 37 4.92 3.37 -0.04
N GLY A 38 4.95 2.15 -0.61
CA GLY A 38 4.09 1.05 -0.14
C GLY A 38 4.33 0.67 1.32
N LEU A 39 5.59 0.59 1.76
CA LEU A 39 5.93 0.29 3.15
C LEU A 39 5.45 1.39 4.10
N ASN A 40 5.55 2.66 3.69
CA ASN A 40 5.05 3.78 4.47
C ASN A 40 3.53 3.74 4.64
N ILE A 41 2.79 3.62 3.53
CA ILE A 41 1.33 3.57 3.55
C ILE A 41 0.87 2.36 4.39
N ALA A 42 1.46 1.18 4.17
CA ALA A 42 1.14 -0.03 4.90
C ALA A 42 1.40 0.10 6.41
N ALA A 43 2.51 0.74 6.81
CA ALA A 43 2.79 1.02 8.22
C ALA A 43 1.76 1.97 8.85
N CYS A 44 1.39 3.03 8.14
CA CYS A 44 0.42 4.03 8.60
C CYS A 44 -0.97 3.43 8.81
N ASP A 45 -1.42 2.58 7.88
CA ASP A 45 -2.74 1.92 7.97
C ASP A 45 -2.73 0.68 8.87
N GLY A 46 -1.54 0.23 9.27
CA GLY A 46 -1.35 -1.02 10.03
C GLY A 46 -1.67 -2.28 9.24
N LEU A 47 -1.65 -2.20 7.91
CA LEU A 47 -1.96 -3.29 6.99
C LEU A 47 -0.69 -3.95 6.45
N PRO A 48 -0.77 -5.22 6.03
CA PRO A 48 0.28 -5.87 5.24
C PRO A 48 0.53 -5.17 3.90
N LEU A 49 1.75 -5.33 3.38
CA LEU A 49 2.10 -4.97 2.01
C LEU A 49 2.38 -6.23 1.18
N VAL A 50 1.64 -6.41 0.10
CA VAL A 50 1.84 -7.49 -0.87
C VAL A 50 2.75 -6.99 -1.99
N VAL A 51 3.92 -7.61 -2.11
CA VAL A 51 4.88 -7.35 -3.18
C VAL A 51 4.76 -8.43 -4.24
N ILE A 52 4.62 -8.00 -5.49
CA ILE A 52 4.48 -8.86 -6.66
C ILE A 52 5.71 -8.65 -7.53
N ILE A 53 6.39 -9.73 -7.92
CA ILE A 53 7.58 -9.62 -8.79
C ILE A 53 7.21 -9.87 -10.23
N ASP A 54 7.33 -8.85 -11.08
CA ASP A 54 7.22 -9.01 -12.52
C ASP A 54 8.25 -10.04 -13.03
N GLN A 55 7.77 -11.15 -13.60
CA GLN A 55 8.66 -12.21 -14.09
C GLN A 55 9.13 -11.98 -15.53
N GLU A 56 8.60 -10.98 -16.25
CA GLU A 56 9.08 -10.66 -17.59
C GLU A 56 10.56 -10.23 -17.58
N SER A 57 11.04 -9.70 -16.45
CA SER A 57 12.42 -9.26 -16.23
C SER A 57 13.41 -10.35 -15.77
N ARG A 58 12.93 -11.54 -15.33
CA ARG A 58 13.77 -12.60 -14.74
C ARG A 58 14.56 -13.42 -15.78
N THR A 59 14.68 -12.92 -17.01
CA THR A 59 15.34 -13.60 -18.14
C THR A 59 16.87 -13.74 -18.00
N SER A 60 17.44 -13.60 -16.81
CA SER A 60 18.88 -13.43 -16.57
C SER A 60 19.61 -14.69 -16.08
N GLN A 61 18.95 -15.84 -15.89
CA GLN A 61 19.61 -17.08 -15.43
C GLN A 61 19.21 -18.32 -16.25
N GLY A 62 19.78 -18.42 -17.45
CA GLY A 62 20.33 -19.66 -18.02
C GLY A 62 19.39 -20.80 -18.44
N ARG A 63 18.09 -20.78 -18.12
CA ARG A 63 17.13 -21.78 -18.62
C ARG A 63 16.17 -21.14 -19.60
N ARG A 64 16.36 -21.48 -20.88
CA ARG A 64 15.50 -21.13 -22.00
C ARG A 64 14.18 -21.91 -21.94
N LEU A 65 13.44 -21.78 -20.83
CA LEU A 65 11.99 -22.05 -20.87
C LEU A 65 11.40 -21.06 -21.88
N SER A 66 10.51 -21.54 -22.74
CA SER A 66 9.82 -20.69 -23.70
C SER A 66 9.24 -19.48 -22.97
N LEU A 67 9.64 -18.25 -23.36
CA LEU A 67 9.19 -16.98 -22.78
C LEU A 67 7.66 -16.95 -22.61
N THR A 68 6.96 -17.58 -23.55
CA THR A 68 5.51 -17.77 -23.56
C THR A 68 4.99 -18.55 -22.35
N ALA A 69 5.64 -19.64 -21.94
CA ALA A 69 5.18 -20.47 -20.82
C ALA A 69 5.34 -19.75 -19.47
N SER A 70 6.46 -19.04 -19.28
CA SER A 70 6.72 -18.23 -18.08
C SER A 70 5.71 -17.07 -17.98
N ARG A 71 5.43 -16.42 -19.11
CA ARG A 71 4.43 -15.35 -19.19
C ARG A 71 3.01 -15.84 -18.87
N ILE A 72 2.58 -16.96 -19.47
CA ILE A 72 1.27 -17.56 -19.17
C ILE A 72 1.17 -17.94 -17.68
N LYS A 73 2.24 -18.50 -17.10
CA LYS A 73 2.27 -18.81 -15.66
C LYS A 73 2.11 -17.54 -14.83
N TRP A 74 2.81 -16.46 -15.16
CA TRP A 74 2.70 -15.17 -14.47
C TRP A 74 1.29 -14.57 -14.58
N GLU A 75 0.71 -14.50 -15.78
CA GLU A 75 -0.62 -13.93 -16.03
C GLU A 75 -1.69 -14.69 -15.24
N ASN A 76 -1.58 -16.02 -15.18
CA ASN A 76 -2.48 -16.86 -14.39
C ASN A 76 -2.35 -16.60 -12.88
N LEU A 77 -1.14 -16.41 -12.37
CA LEU A 77 -0.90 -16.09 -10.96
C LEU A 77 -1.41 -14.71 -10.58
N PHE A 78 -1.13 -13.72 -11.42
CA PHE A 78 -1.61 -12.35 -11.22
C PHE A 78 -3.13 -12.30 -11.25
N SER A 79 -3.76 -12.96 -12.22
CA SER A 79 -5.22 -13.06 -12.32
C SER A 79 -5.84 -13.76 -11.12
N ASN A 80 -5.18 -14.80 -10.59
CA ASN A 80 -5.60 -15.46 -9.35
C ASN A 80 -5.52 -14.50 -8.16
N LEU A 81 -4.43 -13.76 -8.01
CA LEU A 81 -4.27 -12.78 -6.92
C LEU A 81 -5.33 -11.67 -6.99
N VAL A 82 -5.60 -11.13 -8.18
CA VAL A 82 -6.70 -10.17 -8.41
C VAL A 82 -8.02 -10.77 -7.94
N SER A 83 -8.33 -12.00 -8.35
CA SER A 83 -9.59 -12.66 -7.98
C SER A 83 -9.69 -12.87 -6.46
N LEU A 84 -8.60 -13.25 -5.80
CA LEU A 84 -8.55 -13.41 -4.35
C LEU A 84 -8.70 -12.08 -3.61
N SER A 85 -8.11 -10.99 -4.11
CA SER A 85 -8.18 -9.66 -3.50
C SER A 85 -9.61 -9.08 -3.48
N GLN A 86 -10.50 -9.62 -4.31
CA GLN A 86 -11.90 -9.19 -4.43
C GLN A 86 -12.85 -10.01 -3.56
N ILE A 87 -12.37 -11.04 -2.86
CA ILE A 87 -13.18 -11.80 -1.91
C ILE A 87 -13.42 -10.91 -0.68
N ASP A 88 -14.66 -10.84 -0.19
CA ASP A 88 -15.07 -9.97 0.92
C ASP A 88 -14.16 -10.05 2.15
N SER A 89 -13.67 -11.25 2.50
CA SER A 89 -12.79 -11.45 3.64
C SER A 89 -11.36 -10.92 3.46
N LEU A 90 -10.93 -10.66 2.21
CA LEU A 90 -9.58 -10.20 1.86
C LEU A 90 -9.58 -8.79 1.27
N TYR A 91 -10.73 -8.31 0.81
CA TYR A 91 -10.89 -6.98 0.23
C TYR A 91 -10.48 -5.90 1.24
N GLY A 92 -9.60 -5.01 0.80
CA GLY A 92 -9.06 -3.93 1.63
C GLY A 92 -8.18 -4.37 2.80
N GLN A 93 -7.78 -5.66 2.87
CA GLN A 93 -6.96 -6.18 3.96
C GLN A 93 -5.45 -6.04 3.72
N ALA A 94 -5.02 -5.54 2.56
CA ALA A 94 -3.61 -5.31 2.25
C ALA A 94 -3.42 -4.27 1.15
N HIS A 95 -2.20 -3.73 1.10
CA HIS A 95 -1.70 -2.87 0.02
C HIS A 95 -0.90 -3.66 -1.00
N TYR A 96 -0.77 -3.17 -2.22
CA TYR A 96 -0.10 -3.91 -3.30
C TYR A 96 0.97 -3.06 -4.00
N VAL A 97 2.12 -3.66 -4.30
CA VAL A 97 3.19 -3.07 -5.11
C VAL A 97 3.68 -4.09 -6.13
N LEU A 98 3.90 -3.64 -7.36
CA LEU A 98 4.54 -4.43 -8.41
C LEU A 98 6.00 -3.97 -8.56
N LEU A 99 6.95 -4.90 -8.45
CA LEU A 99 8.37 -4.64 -8.64
C LEU A 99 8.88 -5.34 -9.88
N LYS A 100 9.86 -4.72 -10.54
CA LYS A 100 10.52 -5.32 -11.71
C LYS A 100 11.35 -6.52 -11.32
N ASP A 101 12.10 -6.45 -10.22
CA ASP A 101 12.97 -7.53 -9.76
C ASP A 101 12.97 -7.62 -8.23
N THR A 102 13.77 -8.51 -7.67
CA THR A 102 13.83 -8.77 -6.23
C THR A 102 14.82 -7.91 -5.47
N LYS A 103 15.59 -7.02 -6.14
CA LYS A 103 16.71 -6.30 -5.52
C LYS A 103 16.31 -5.50 -4.28
N GLU A 104 15.12 -4.92 -4.31
CA GLU A 104 14.61 -4.09 -3.20
C GLU A 104 14.18 -4.92 -1.98
N ILE A 105 13.96 -6.23 -2.13
CA ILE A 105 13.46 -7.12 -1.07
C ILE A 105 14.44 -8.22 -0.63
N GLU A 106 15.53 -8.44 -1.37
CA GLU A 106 16.52 -9.49 -1.11
C GLU A 106 17.16 -9.41 0.29
N ASN A 107 17.31 -8.19 0.82
CA ASN A 107 17.89 -7.95 2.14
C ASN A 107 16.87 -8.00 3.28
N LEU A 108 15.58 -8.24 2.98
CA LEU A 108 14.55 -8.32 4.01
C LEU A 108 14.66 -9.63 4.79
N LYS A 109 14.33 -9.57 6.07
CA LYS A 109 14.31 -10.75 6.93
C LYS A 109 13.30 -11.78 6.39
N ASP A 110 13.70 -13.05 6.44
CA ASP A 110 12.90 -14.22 6.03
C ASP A 110 12.59 -14.26 4.52
N TYR A 111 13.30 -13.47 3.71
CA TYR A 111 13.25 -13.53 2.26
C TYR A 111 13.70 -14.91 1.74
N ARG A 112 12.99 -15.40 0.72
CA ARG A 112 13.28 -16.64 0.01
C ARG A 112 13.23 -16.39 -1.49
N SER A 113 14.29 -16.76 -2.19
CA SER A 113 14.35 -16.64 -3.65
C SER A 113 13.22 -17.40 -4.34
N ASP A 114 13.05 -17.12 -5.63
CA ASP A 114 12.17 -17.85 -6.54
C ASP A 114 10.67 -17.67 -6.35
N ASN A 115 10.20 -17.04 -5.28
CA ASN A 115 8.78 -16.73 -5.10
C ASN A 115 8.32 -15.54 -5.94
N PHE A 116 7.02 -15.53 -6.27
CA PHE A 116 6.36 -14.51 -7.10
C PHE A 116 5.67 -13.43 -6.24
N VAL A 117 4.98 -13.86 -5.18
CA VAL A 117 4.27 -12.97 -4.26
C VAL A 117 4.93 -13.04 -2.89
N TYR A 118 5.12 -11.89 -2.26
CA TYR A 118 5.62 -11.77 -0.88
C TYR A 118 4.65 -10.94 -0.07
N VAL A 119 4.31 -11.40 1.13
CA VAL A 119 3.52 -10.63 2.10
C VAL A 119 4.47 -10.08 3.15
N LEU A 120 4.59 -8.77 3.19
CA LEU A 120 5.47 -8.06 4.08
C LEU A 120 4.70 -7.51 5.29
N LYS A 121 5.30 -7.67 6.46
CA LYS A 121 4.96 -6.89 7.65
C LYS A 121 5.87 -5.66 7.68
N PRO A 122 5.32 -4.45 7.50
CA PRO A 122 6.13 -3.25 7.61
C PRO A 122 6.62 -3.07 9.05
N ASP A 123 7.75 -2.38 9.20
CA ASP A 123 8.21 -1.91 10.50
C ASP A 123 7.35 -0.72 10.97
N SER A 124 7.53 -0.31 12.22
CA SER A 124 6.71 0.76 12.79
C SER A 124 6.85 2.09 12.05
N PHE A 125 7.97 2.34 11.38
CA PHE A 125 8.24 3.61 10.68
C PHE A 125 7.99 3.55 9.17
N GLY A 126 7.60 2.38 8.64
CA GLY A 126 7.37 2.15 7.22
C GLY A 126 8.62 2.32 6.35
N VAL A 127 9.81 2.15 6.93
CA VAL A 127 11.10 2.27 6.25
C VAL A 127 11.57 0.92 5.73
N THR A 128 11.27 -0.15 6.46
CA THR A 128 11.66 -1.53 6.13
C THR A 128 10.52 -2.49 6.49
N GLY A 129 10.76 -3.78 6.35
CA GLY A 129 9.81 -4.82 6.75
C GLY A 129 10.47 -6.18 6.89
N ARG A 130 9.62 -7.19 7.11
CA ARG A 130 10.00 -8.60 7.08
C ARG A 130 9.01 -9.38 6.23
N VAL A 131 9.49 -10.39 5.54
CA VAL A 131 8.63 -11.34 4.85
C VAL A 131 7.94 -12.22 5.89
N VAL A 132 6.61 -12.35 5.78
CA VAL A 132 5.82 -13.22 6.66
C VAL A 132 5.32 -14.44 5.90
N ALA A 133 5.05 -14.27 4.61
CA ALA A 133 4.72 -15.37 3.70
C ALA A 133 5.25 -15.07 2.29
N SER A 134 5.48 -16.12 1.51
CA SER A 134 5.90 -16.05 0.11
C SER A 134 5.26 -17.18 -0.68
N PHE A 135 4.84 -16.90 -1.92
CA PHE A 135 4.11 -17.83 -2.76
C PHE A 135 4.74 -17.95 -4.14
N LEU A 136 4.94 -19.19 -4.58
CA LEU A 136 5.56 -19.54 -5.86
C LEU A 136 4.53 -19.71 -6.97
N ASP A 137 3.35 -20.22 -6.63
CA ASP A 137 2.35 -20.68 -7.59
C ASP A 137 0.91 -20.51 -7.06
N LYS A 138 -0.06 -20.94 -7.89
CA LYS A 138 -1.48 -20.78 -7.63
C LYS A 138 -1.96 -21.71 -6.52
N GLU A 139 -1.36 -22.89 -6.42
CA GLU A 139 -1.73 -23.89 -5.42
C GLU A 139 -1.35 -23.42 -4.01
N SER A 140 -0.17 -22.80 -3.87
CA SER A 140 0.25 -22.16 -2.62
C SER A 140 -0.52 -20.87 -2.32
N LEU A 141 -0.92 -20.11 -3.35
CA LEU A 141 -1.67 -18.86 -3.22
C LEU A 141 -3.19 -19.09 -3.16
N SER A 142 -3.67 -19.51 -1.99
CA SER A 142 -5.10 -19.67 -1.68
C SER A 142 -5.65 -18.54 -0.81
N SER A 143 -6.97 -18.38 -0.74
CA SER A 143 -7.62 -17.39 0.15
C SER A 143 -7.30 -17.62 1.62
N VAL A 144 -7.25 -18.88 2.05
CA VAL A 144 -6.91 -19.27 3.43
C VAL A 144 -5.46 -18.92 3.76
N ALA A 145 -4.52 -19.27 2.86
CA ALA A 145 -3.11 -18.99 3.08
C ALA A 145 -2.82 -17.48 3.06
N LEU A 146 -3.48 -16.73 2.16
CA LEU A 146 -3.34 -15.29 2.08
C LEU A 146 -3.96 -14.58 3.30
N GLY A 147 -5.13 -15.02 3.76
CA GLY A 147 -5.76 -14.51 4.98
C GLY A 147 -4.87 -14.73 6.21
N ALA A 148 -4.33 -15.94 6.39
CA ALA A 148 -3.40 -16.24 7.48
C ALA A 148 -2.12 -15.37 7.41
N ALA A 149 -1.60 -15.13 6.21
CA ALA A 149 -0.47 -14.23 6.01
C ALA A 149 -0.81 -12.77 6.36
N PHE A 150 -2.01 -12.30 6.02
CA PHE A 150 -2.46 -10.96 6.35
C PHE A 150 -2.61 -10.77 7.86
N ASP A 151 -3.22 -11.72 8.55
CA ASP A 151 -3.37 -11.68 10.00
C ASP A 151 -2.01 -11.66 10.71
N ALA A 152 -1.06 -12.47 10.25
CA ALA A 152 0.29 -12.51 10.82
C ALA A 152 1.10 -11.21 10.55
N ALA A 153 0.85 -10.57 9.41
CA ALA A 153 1.53 -9.34 9.01
C ALA A 153 0.91 -8.06 9.57
N ARG A 154 -0.32 -8.11 10.09
CA ARG A 154 -1.04 -6.96 10.62
C ARG A 154 -0.31 -6.31 11.81
N ILE A 155 -0.35 -4.97 11.87
CA ILE A 155 0.17 -4.22 13.01
C ILE A 155 -1.00 -4.00 14.00
N PRO A 156 -0.85 -4.39 15.28
CA PRO A 156 -1.90 -4.18 16.28
C PRO A 156 -2.21 -2.69 16.47
N ARG A 157 -3.49 -2.32 16.49
CA ARG A 157 -3.98 -0.94 16.62
C ARG A 157 -3.38 -0.17 17.81
N LYS A 158 -3.19 -0.85 18.95
CA LYS A 158 -2.54 -0.29 20.14
C LYS A 158 -1.13 0.27 19.87
N THR A 159 -0.45 -0.23 18.84
CA THR A 159 0.87 0.25 18.41
C THR A 159 0.79 1.57 17.63
N LEU A 160 -0.36 1.84 17.01
CA LEU A 160 -0.62 3.04 16.18
C LEU A 160 -1.16 4.21 17.01
N ASP A 161 -1.77 3.95 18.17
CA ASP A 161 -2.48 4.95 18.97
C ASP A 161 -1.56 6.02 19.62
N ASP A 162 -0.24 5.78 19.72
CA ASP A 162 0.72 6.76 20.27
C ASP A 162 1.50 7.52 19.19
N SER A 163 0.76 8.28 18.38
CA SER A 163 1.30 9.07 17.27
C SER A 163 2.36 10.09 17.72
N ARG A 164 2.19 10.72 18.89
CA ARG A 164 3.13 11.75 19.38
C ARG A 164 4.49 11.16 19.76
N GLN A 165 4.49 10.04 20.46
CA GLN A 165 5.73 9.35 20.81
C GLN A 165 6.40 8.79 19.56
N HIS A 166 5.62 8.25 18.63
CA HIS A 166 6.09 7.73 17.35
C HIS A 166 6.83 8.79 16.51
N VAL A 167 6.22 9.97 16.31
CA VAL A 167 6.87 11.08 15.58
C VAL A 167 8.17 11.52 16.26
N ARG A 168 8.18 11.63 17.59
CA ARG A 168 9.39 12.00 18.34
C ARG A 168 10.51 10.97 18.17
N GLN A 169 10.17 9.68 18.20
CA GLN A 169 11.14 8.60 17.99
C GLN A 169 11.67 8.57 16.55
N GLY A 170 10.80 8.78 15.56
CA GLY A 170 11.19 8.88 14.15
C GLY A 170 12.21 9.99 13.93
N ARG A 171 11.94 11.20 14.45
CA ARG A 171 12.87 12.34 14.39
C ARG A 171 14.22 12.05 15.05
N ARG A 172 14.22 11.43 16.23
CA ARG A 172 15.47 11.03 16.93
C ARG A 172 16.29 10.02 16.13
N LYS A 173 15.64 9.17 15.34
CA LYS A 173 16.29 8.19 14.45
C LYS A 173 16.67 8.77 13.09
N GLY A 174 16.46 10.08 12.86
CA GLY A 174 16.71 10.71 11.56
C GLY A 174 15.77 10.25 10.44
N ILE A 175 14.64 9.64 10.78
CA ILE A 175 13.65 9.17 9.79
C ILE A 175 12.76 10.36 9.42
N ALA A 176 12.83 10.77 8.16
CA ALA A 176 12.00 11.81 7.59
C ALA A 176 11.28 11.31 6.33
N TRP A 177 10.02 11.72 6.20
CA TRP A 177 9.18 11.49 5.02
C TRP A 177 8.79 12.83 4.43
N GLU A 178 9.01 12.97 3.13
CA GLU A 178 8.54 14.12 2.36
C GLU A 178 7.35 13.67 1.52
N SER A 179 6.24 14.43 1.64
CA SER A 179 5.06 14.23 0.82
C SER A 179 5.38 14.54 -0.64
N GLN A 180 4.88 13.71 -1.56
CA GLN A 180 5.03 13.96 -3.00
C GLN A 180 4.27 15.22 -3.43
N GLU A 181 3.10 15.45 -2.85
CA GLU A 181 2.38 16.69 -3.03
C GLU A 181 2.83 17.72 -1.98
N PRO A 182 3.08 18.97 -2.37
CA PRO A 182 3.32 20.05 -1.42
C PRO A 182 2.12 20.14 -0.47
N ARG A 183 2.39 20.29 0.83
CA ARG A 183 1.34 20.66 1.78
C ARG A 183 0.71 21.98 1.35
N ALA A 184 -0.53 21.93 0.87
CA ALA A 184 -1.32 23.08 0.48
C ALA A 184 -1.99 23.77 1.69
N ASP A 185 -1.90 23.16 2.86
CA ASP A 185 -2.21 23.76 4.15
C ASP A 185 -1.25 24.92 4.41
N GLY A 186 -1.72 26.12 4.03
CA GLY A 186 -1.01 27.38 4.13
C GLY A 186 -0.37 27.56 5.51
N SER A 187 0.83 28.15 5.48
CA SER A 187 1.70 28.43 6.61
C SER A 187 1.01 29.11 7.80
N ALA A 188 0.38 28.34 8.67
CA ALA A 188 0.01 28.79 10.00
C ALA A 188 1.20 28.60 10.95
N ARG A 189 2.12 29.57 10.89
CA ARG A 189 3.06 29.97 11.96
C ARG A 189 3.95 28.86 12.55
N SER A 190 5.04 28.55 11.88
CA SER A 190 6.30 28.19 12.55
C SER A 190 6.92 29.47 13.14
N THR A 191 6.46 29.91 14.30
CA THR A 191 7.17 30.96 15.06
C THR A 191 8.50 30.36 15.55
N PRO A 192 9.66 30.96 15.23
CA PRO A 192 10.94 30.53 15.80
C PRO A 192 10.92 30.69 17.32
N PRO A 193 11.55 29.79 18.09
CA PRO A 193 11.67 29.95 19.54
C PRO A 193 12.67 31.08 19.82
N GLY A 194 12.18 32.30 19.97
CA GLY A 194 13.02 33.47 20.26
C GLY A 194 12.26 34.77 20.52
N GLU A 195 11.07 34.95 19.93
CA GLU A 195 10.29 36.17 20.14
C GLU A 195 9.04 35.87 20.98
N ARG A 196 9.18 36.01 22.30
CA ARG A 196 8.05 36.39 23.16
C ARG A 196 8.16 37.90 23.37
N PRO A 197 7.16 38.71 23.00
CA PRO A 197 7.12 40.10 23.43
C PRO A 197 7.02 40.12 24.96
N HIS A 198 7.91 40.86 25.60
CA HIS A 198 7.78 41.21 27.01
C HIS A 198 6.44 41.93 27.20
N LEU A 199 5.55 41.35 28.00
CA LEU A 199 4.46 42.10 28.61
C LEU A 199 5.10 43.16 29.50
N GLN A 200 5.10 44.42 29.03
CA GLN A 200 5.25 45.55 29.93
C GLN A 200 3.89 45.76 30.60
N ASP A 201 3.88 45.55 31.92
CA ASP A 201 2.86 46.06 32.81
C ASP A 201 2.73 47.57 32.59
N GLN A 202 1.50 48.05 32.41
CA GLN A 202 1.17 49.46 32.58
C GLN A 202 0.11 49.58 33.66
N GLU A 203 0.48 50.32 34.70
CA GLU A 203 -0.39 50.92 35.72
C GLU A 203 -1.40 51.91 35.11
#